data_AF-A0A2U0AI81-F1
#
_entry.id   AF-A0A2U0AI81-F1
#
_cell.length_a   1.000
_cell.length_b   1.000
_cell.length_c   1.000
_cell.angle_alpha   90.00
_cell.angle_beta   90.00
_cell.angle_gamma   90.00
#
_symmetry.space_group_name_H-M   'P 1'
#
loop_
_entity.id
_entity.type
_entity.pdbx_description
1 polymer ?
#
loop_
_entity_poly.entity_id
_entity_poly.type
_entity_poly.pdbx_seq_one_letter_code
_entity_poly.pdbx_strand_id
1 'polypeptide(L)'
;RWLWTIHRHRGTLSASPNFGYELCLSKVADEELEGLDLSSWRFAFNGAEPVSATTLEGFNRRFGPYGLNAGALAPVYGLAEVAVGLAFPPPLRGPLIDRINRDRFMLSGDAMPAAESDPDPLTVVACGRPLPGYRVQVVDGADNPLPDRKEGRLEFQGPSATSGYFDNPEASAGLFRNGWLDTGDRAYLADGDIYITGRIKEMIIRGGRNIYPYELELLVGEITGIRKGCVAVFPSTDSATGSERLVVVAETREEDPQRREALRQAIREKTIDLLGMPPDDLLLAPPHTVLKTSSGKLRRSAMRTLYEQRRLGRGQRPLPLQILSLLLSGLAERLRHIRRGASRYLFAGYAWTVFYALVPLVWLSVVLLPRLSWRWNLIRKAIRLLRRLTATPLHVEGVEHLPPADRPVILVANHASYLDTLALIDGIPRDFVYVAKRELAEKFHSRLFLQRLDTLFVERFDTKRSATATEEFVRYLEAGHSLAIYPEGTFRAEPGLLPFQMGAFVTAAHSGVSIVPVTIRGTRAILQSDSSFPHHGAVRIIITPPLEPKGDDWAEAVRLQVAAREVIARHCNEREVKPAGTPDA
;
A
#
# COMPACT_ATOMS: atom_id res chain seq x y z
N ARG A 1 9.79 -32.62 9.73
CA ARG A 1 9.29 -32.34 8.36
C ARG A 1 9.98 -31.15 7.70
N TRP A 2 9.92 -29.93 8.25
CA TRP A 2 10.53 -28.74 7.64
C TRP A 2 12.00 -28.91 7.24
N LEU A 3 12.86 -29.34 8.18
CA LEU A 3 14.28 -29.60 7.94
C LEU A 3 14.51 -30.69 6.87
N TRP A 4 13.75 -31.79 6.96
CA TRP A 4 13.80 -32.88 5.98
C TRP A 4 13.35 -32.46 4.58
N THR A 5 12.44 -31.49 4.45
CA THR A 5 12.07 -30.92 3.15
C THR A 5 13.23 -30.11 2.55
N ILE A 6 13.93 -29.32 3.37
CA ILE A 6 15.13 -28.58 2.95
C ILE A 6 16.20 -29.57 2.47
N HIS A 7 16.48 -30.61 3.25
CA HIS A 7 17.39 -31.68 2.88
C HIS A 7 17.01 -32.35 1.55
N ARG A 8 15.78 -32.88 1.46
CA ARG A 8 15.30 -33.66 0.29
C ARG A 8 15.36 -32.87 -1.01
N HIS A 9 15.01 -31.59 -0.96
CA HIS A 9 14.94 -30.73 -2.14
C HIS A 9 16.16 -29.84 -2.33
N ARG A 10 17.18 -29.98 -1.47
CA ARG A 10 18.34 -29.09 -1.42
C ARG A 10 17.92 -27.62 -1.36
N GLY A 11 16.92 -27.33 -0.54
CA GLY A 11 16.36 -25.99 -0.37
C GLY A 11 17.43 -25.00 0.07
N THR A 12 17.48 -23.83 -0.58
CA THR A 12 18.53 -22.83 -0.34
C THR A 12 18.04 -21.64 0.48
N LEU A 13 16.75 -21.33 0.44
CA LEU A 13 16.13 -20.21 1.15
C LEU A 13 14.90 -20.73 1.87
N SER A 14 14.76 -20.41 3.15
CA SER A 14 13.56 -20.72 3.91
C SER A 14 13.37 -19.68 5.00
N ALA A 15 12.12 -19.32 5.26
CA ALA A 15 11.75 -18.37 6.29
C ALA A 15 10.88 -19.03 7.35
N SER A 16 11.04 -18.59 8.59
CA SER A 16 10.13 -18.92 9.68
C SER A 16 10.18 -17.82 10.72
N PRO A 17 9.12 -17.58 11.50
CA PRO A 17 9.24 -16.79 12.71
C PRO A 17 10.12 -17.49 13.75
N ASN A 18 10.54 -16.75 14.78
CA ASN A 18 11.45 -17.24 15.80
C ASN A 18 10.94 -18.53 16.48
N PHE A 19 9.64 -18.62 16.78
CA PHE A 19 9.02 -19.80 17.38
C PHE A 19 9.18 -21.07 16.51
N GLY A 20 9.30 -20.93 15.18
CA GLY A 20 9.50 -22.08 14.30
C GLY A 20 10.85 -22.76 14.53
N TYR A 21 11.88 -21.96 14.80
CA TYR A 21 13.20 -22.45 15.20
C TYR A 21 13.14 -23.10 16.60
N GLU A 22 12.41 -22.49 17.54
CA GLU A 22 12.21 -23.06 18.89
C GLU A 22 11.44 -24.38 18.88
N LEU A 23 10.46 -24.53 17.98
CA LEU A 23 9.77 -25.81 17.79
C LEU A 23 10.73 -26.89 17.32
N CYS A 24 11.67 -26.58 16.43
CA CYS A 24 12.69 -27.55 16.02
C CYS A 24 13.60 -27.94 17.19
N LEU A 25 13.97 -26.98 18.05
CA LEU A 25 14.77 -27.26 19.25
C LEU A 25 14.05 -28.12 20.29
N SER A 26 12.73 -27.95 20.43
CA SER A 26 11.96 -28.57 21.51
C SER A 26 11.20 -29.85 21.12
N LYS A 27 10.99 -30.12 19.83
CA LYS A 27 10.10 -31.20 19.37
C LYS A 27 10.76 -32.27 18.52
N VAL A 28 11.94 -32.03 17.98
CA VAL A 28 12.61 -33.01 17.11
C VAL A 28 13.49 -33.88 17.99
N ALA A 29 13.23 -35.19 18.04
CA ALA A 29 14.07 -36.11 18.79
C ALA A 29 15.44 -36.28 18.11
N ASP A 30 16.48 -36.63 18.86
CA ASP A 30 17.85 -36.69 18.31
C ASP A 30 17.98 -37.81 17.26
N GLU A 31 17.24 -38.90 17.42
CA GLU A 31 17.19 -40.03 16.49
C GLU A 31 16.57 -39.65 15.13
N GLU A 32 15.69 -38.64 15.11
CA GLU A 32 15.05 -38.15 13.88
C GLU A 32 15.97 -37.27 13.02
N LEU A 33 17.17 -36.95 13.52
CA LEU A 33 18.16 -36.11 12.83
C LEU A 33 19.21 -36.93 12.07
N GLU A 34 19.28 -38.24 12.30
CA GLU A 34 20.25 -39.11 11.63
C GLU A 34 20.10 -39.03 10.10
N GLY A 35 21.19 -38.75 9.40
CA GLY A 35 21.22 -38.59 7.94
C GLY A 35 20.73 -37.22 7.41
N LEU A 36 20.36 -36.29 8.29
CA LEU A 36 20.00 -34.93 7.88
C LEU A 36 21.23 -34.18 7.35
N ASP A 37 21.05 -33.47 6.23
CA ASP A 37 22.05 -32.59 5.64
C ASP A 37 21.41 -31.25 5.23
N LEU A 38 21.86 -30.18 5.90
CA LEU A 38 21.40 -28.80 5.76
C LEU A 38 22.41 -27.90 5.04
N SER A 39 23.46 -28.46 4.45
CA SER A 39 24.52 -27.71 3.75
C SER A 39 24.03 -26.86 2.58
N SER A 40 22.86 -27.19 2.00
CA SER A 40 22.25 -26.37 0.94
C SER A 40 21.64 -25.07 1.45
N TRP A 41 21.35 -24.96 2.76
CA TRP A 41 20.57 -23.86 3.30
C TRP A 41 21.43 -22.59 3.44
N ARG A 42 21.26 -21.65 2.50
CA ARG A 42 22.04 -20.41 2.38
C ARG A 42 21.46 -19.23 3.15
N PHE A 43 20.13 -19.16 3.27
CA PHE A 43 19.45 -18.17 4.12
C PHE A 43 18.30 -18.81 4.90
N ALA A 44 18.48 -18.87 6.20
CA ALA A 44 17.48 -19.19 7.21
C ALA A 44 16.92 -17.87 7.76
N PHE A 45 15.92 -17.31 7.08
CA PHE A 45 15.30 -16.05 7.49
C PHE A 45 14.53 -16.24 8.80
N ASN A 46 14.84 -15.42 9.81
CA ASN A 46 14.14 -15.38 11.09
C ASN A 46 13.58 -13.98 11.32
N GLY A 47 12.26 -13.82 11.34
CA GLY A 47 11.64 -12.50 11.48
C GLY A 47 10.14 -12.59 11.74
N ALA A 48 9.43 -11.47 11.53
CA ALA A 48 8.00 -11.31 11.82
C ALA A 48 7.63 -11.24 13.32
N GLU A 49 8.54 -11.59 14.23
CA GLU A 49 8.44 -11.39 15.68
C GLU A 49 9.85 -11.11 16.26
N PRO A 50 9.97 -10.67 17.53
CA PRO A 50 11.29 -10.47 18.13
C PRO A 50 12.16 -11.72 18.00
N VAL A 51 13.38 -11.53 17.52
CA VAL A 51 14.34 -12.61 17.28
C VAL A 51 15.15 -12.83 18.56
N SER A 52 15.22 -14.08 19.02
CA SER A 52 15.94 -14.45 20.23
C SER A 52 17.38 -14.87 19.93
N ALA A 53 18.35 -14.22 20.58
CA ALA A 53 19.75 -14.60 20.54
C ALA A 53 19.95 -16.07 20.97
N THR A 54 19.37 -16.45 22.12
CA THR A 54 19.42 -17.81 22.67
C THR A 54 18.87 -18.86 21.70
N THR A 55 17.79 -18.53 20.97
CA THR A 55 17.20 -19.42 19.97
C THR A 55 18.15 -19.61 18.79
N LEU A 56 18.78 -18.55 18.28
CA LEU A 56 19.74 -18.63 17.19
C LEU A 56 20.99 -19.44 17.57
N GLU A 57 21.55 -19.18 18.75
CA GLU A 57 22.71 -19.90 19.29
C GLU A 57 22.39 -21.38 19.51
N GLY A 58 21.24 -21.67 20.12
CA GLY A 58 20.78 -23.03 20.33
C GLY A 58 20.55 -23.79 19.03
N PHE A 59 19.96 -23.12 18.03
CA PHE A 59 19.71 -23.70 16.71
C PHE A 59 21.01 -24.00 15.97
N ASN A 60 21.96 -23.05 15.97
CA ASN A 60 23.28 -23.28 15.40
C ASN A 60 24.01 -24.45 16.08
N ARG A 61 23.98 -24.50 17.41
CA ARG A 61 24.62 -25.58 18.19
C ARG A 61 24.01 -26.96 17.89
N ARG A 62 22.68 -27.06 17.79
CA ARG A 62 21.98 -28.34 17.56
C ARG A 62 22.11 -28.81 16.11
N PHE A 63 22.04 -27.91 15.14
CA PHE A 63 21.92 -28.26 13.71
C PHE A 63 23.21 -28.04 12.90
N GLY A 64 24.21 -27.36 13.45
CA GLY A 64 25.54 -27.20 12.86
C GLY A 64 26.22 -28.53 12.47
N PRO A 65 26.20 -29.57 13.32
CA PRO A 65 26.74 -30.89 12.98
C PRO A 65 26.09 -31.54 11.75
N TYR A 66 24.87 -31.12 11.38
CA TYR A 66 24.13 -31.60 10.22
C TYR A 66 24.30 -30.68 9.00
N GLY A 67 25.38 -29.90 8.94
CA GLY A 67 25.75 -29.09 7.78
C GLY A 67 25.15 -27.68 7.73
N LEU A 68 24.39 -27.25 8.75
CA LEU A 68 23.91 -25.87 8.82
C LEU A 68 25.10 -24.91 8.98
N ASN A 69 25.26 -23.99 8.03
CA ASN A 69 26.23 -22.91 8.16
C ASN A 69 25.71 -21.84 9.13
N ALA A 70 26.50 -21.51 10.17
CA ALA A 70 26.15 -20.46 11.14
C ALA A 70 25.85 -19.10 10.47
N GLY A 71 26.56 -18.79 9.40
CA GLY A 71 26.37 -17.59 8.58
C GLY A 71 25.00 -17.55 7.87
N ALA A 72 24.35 -18.69 7.66
CA ALA A 72 23.05 -18.78 7.00
C ALA A 72 21.89 -18.28 7.89
N LEU A 73 22.07 -18.23 9.21
CA LEU A 73 21.08 -17.67 10.13
C LEU A 73 20.95 -16.17 9.90
N ALA A 74 19.79 -15.75 9.42
CA ALA A 74 19.56 -14.39 8.93
C ALA A 74 18.35 -13.77 9.63
N PRO A 75 18.55 -13.05 10.75
CA PRO A 75 17.50 -12.24 11.34
C PRO A 75 17.08 -11.13 10.37
N VAL A 76 15.79 -10.96 10.13
CA VAL A 76 15.23 -10.01 9.16
C VAL A 76 14.07 -9.22 9.74
N TYR A 77 13.83 -8.03 9.21
CA TYR A 77 12.70 -7.19 9.61
C TYR A 77 11.80 -6.81 8.44
N GLY A 78 10.50 -6.73 8.71
CA GLY A 78 9.48 -6.48 7.71
C GLY A 78 8.08 -6.40 8.29
N LEU A 79 7.18 -5.75 7.55
CA LEU A 79 5.80 -5.47 7.91
C LEU A 79 4.92 -5.42 6.65
N ALA A 80 3.60 -5.52 6.81
CA ALA A 80 2.68 -5.51 5.67
C ALA A 80 2.68 -4.15 4.95
N GLU A 81 2.94 -3.09 5.69
CA GLU A 81 3.00 -1.71 5.22
C GLU A 81 4.19 -1.45 4.27
N VAL A 82 5.18 -2.36 4.22
CA VAL A 82 6.27 -2.38 3.22
C VAL A 82 6.12 -3.56 2.24
N ALA A 83 4.89 -4.05 2.05
CA ALA A 83 4.53 -5.32 1.43
C ALA A 83 4.99 -6.55 2.23
N VAL A 84 6.30 -6.73 2.46
CA VAL A 84 6.83 -7.87 3.24
C VAL A 84 8.10 -7.52 4.01
N GLY A 85 9.21 -7.17 3.33
CA GLY A 85 10.55 -7.10 3.93
C GLY A 85 11.18 -5.72 3.78
N LEU A 86 11.80 -5.22 4.86
CA LEU A 86 12.48 -3.93 4.89
C LEU A 86 14.00 -4.07 5.04
N ALA A 87 14.45 -4.98 5.91
CA ALA A 87 15.86 -5.10 6.26
C ALA A 87 16.34 -6.55 6.26
N PHE A 88 17.55 -6.74 5.72
CA PHE A 88 18.20 -8.03 5.55
C PHE A 88 19.69 -7.93 5.87
N PRO A 89 20.28 -8.94 6.52
CA PRO A 89 21.72 -8.97 6.76
C PRO A 89 22.44 -9.25 5.43
N PRO A 90 23.69 -8.78 5.26
CA PRO A 90 24.55 -9.23 4.18
C PRO A 90 24.61 -10.77 4.12
N PRO A 91 24.67 -11.35 2.90
CA PRO A 91 24.70 -12.80 2.74
C PRO A 91 25.79 -13.47 3.58
N LEU A 92 25.41 -14.54 4.28
CA LEU A 92 26.31 -15.41 5.05
C LEU A 92 27.09 -14.70 6.19
N ARG A 93 26.68 -13.49 6.60
CA ARG A 93 27.30 -12.79 7.74
C ARG A 93 27.03 -13.48 9.07
N GLY A 94 25.90 -14.19 9.18
CA GLY A 94 25.37 -14.69 10.44
C GLY A 94 24.72 -13.60 11.29
N PRO A 95 24.19 -13.98 12.47
CA PRO A 95 23.51 -13.06 13.36
C PRO A 95 24.51 -12.16 14.09
N LEU A 96 24.19 -10.87 14.20
CA LEU A 96 24.87 -9.94 15.10
C LEU A 96 24.00 -9.75 16.33
N ILE A 97 24.59 -9.97 17.51
CA ILE A 97 23.93 -9.84 18.81
C ILE A 97 24.63 -8.71 19.55
N ASP A 98 23.96 -7.57 19.68
CA ASP A 98 24.49 -6.43 20.43
C ASP A 98 24.20 -6.65 21.93
N ARG A 99 25.26 -6.54 22.75
CA ARG A 99 25.18 -6.63 24.21
C ARG A 99 25.26 -5.20 24.74
N ILE A 100 24.14 -4.67 25.22
CA ILE A 100 24.02 -3.29 25.65
C ILE A 100 23.77 -3.18 27.15
N ASN A 101 24.24 -2.09 27.75
CA ASN A 101 24.03 -1.81 29.15
C ASN A 101 22.53 -1.63 29.43
N ARG A 102 21.96 -2.56 30.20
CA ARG A 102 20.52 -2.63 30.46
C ARG A 102 19.99 -1.36 31.11
N ASP A 103 20.62 -0.89 32.18
CA ASP A 103 20.08 0.24 32.94
C ASP A 103 20.07 1.54 32.14
N ARG A 104 21.14 1.83 31.39
CA ARG A 104 21.21 2.98 30.46
C ARG A 104 20.09 2.91 29.43
N PHE A 105 19.91 1.74 28.81
CA PHE A 105 18.91 1.54 27.77
C PHE A 105 17.49 1.69 28.32
N MET A 106 17.17 1.03 29.44
CA MET A 106 15.84 1.04 30.05
C MET A 106 15.42 2.41 30.60
N LEU A 107 16.39 3.23 31.04
CA LEU A 107 16.15 4.57 31.58
C LEU A 107 16.04 5.65 30.50
N SER A 108 16.89 5.59 29.47
CA SER A 108 17.12 6.72 28.56
C SER A 108 17.07 6.34 27.08
N GLY A 109 16.93 5.07 26.74
CA GLY A 109 17.01 4.57 25.37
C GLY A 109 18.43 4.58 24.78
N ASP A 110 19.47 4.79 25.60
CA ASP A 110 20.86 4.75 25.16
C ASP A 110 21.36 3.30 25.07
N ALA A 111 21.48 2.78 23.85
CA ALA A 111 21.99 1.44 23.56
C ALA A 111 23.52 1.42 23.58
N MET A 112 24.11 1.74 24.73
CA MET A 112 25.57 1.72 24.90
C MET A 112 26.08 0.29 25.08
N PRO A 113 27.22 -0.10 24.49
CA PRO A 113 27.81 -1.42 24.72
C PRO A 113 27.97 -1.71 26.23
N ALA A 114 27.59 -2.93 26.63
CA ALA A 114 27.84 -3.41 27.98
C ALA A 114 29.34 -3.66 28.20
N ALA A 115 29.81 -3.49 29.44
CA ALA A 115 31.15 -3.94 29.80
C ALA A 115 31.24 -5.47 29.72
N GLU A 116 32.41 -6.02 29.42
CA GLU A 116 32.57 -7.49 29.36
C GLU A 116 32.20 -8.19 30.68
N SER A 117 32.44 -7.49 31.80
CA SER A 117 32.12 -7.93 33.16
C SER A 117 30.70 -7.61 33.61
N ASP A 118 29.86 -7.04 32.76
CA ASP A 118 28.46 -6.71 33.10
C ASP A 118 27.70 -8.01 33.40
N PRO A 119 27.15 -8.19 34.62
CA PRO A 119 26.49 -9.43 35.02
C PRO A 119 25.12 -9.63 34.35
N ASP A 120 24.50 -8.57 33.81
CA ASP A 120 23.17 -8.62 33.21
C ASP A 120 23.02 -7.66 32.01
N PRO A 121 23.74 -7.93 30.89
CA PRO A 121 23.58 -7.16 29.67
C PRO A 121 22.24 -7.48 29.00
N LEU A 122 21.62 -6.48 28.41
CA LEU A 122 20.49 -6.70 27.50
C LEU A 122 21.03 -7.10 26.13
N THR A 123 20.51 -8.18 25.55
CA THR A 123 20.89 -8.64 24.20
C THR A 123 19.84 -8.27 23.18
N VAL A 124 20.24 -7.60 22.09
CA VAL A 124 19.35 -7.24 20.99
C VAL A 124 19.93 -7.75 19.67
N VAL A 125 19.12 -8.44 18.87
CA VAL A 125 19.56 -9.04 17.61
C VAL A 125 19.40 -8.03 16.47
N ALA A 126 20.45 -7.87 15.66
CA ALA A 126 20.40 -7.05 14.46
C ALA A 126 19.53 -7.70 13.38
N CYS A 127 18.57 -6.97 12.84
CA CYS A 127 17.67 -7.43 11.78
C CYS A 127 18.15 -7.09 10.36
N GLY A 128 19.42 -6.70 10.22
CA GLY A 128 20.01 -6.38 8.93
C GLY A 128 19.94 -4.91 8.55
N ARG A 129 20.31 -4.63 7.31
CA ARG A 129 20.36 -3.29 6.72
C ARG A 129 19.16 -3.05 5.80
N PRO A 130 18.71 -1.80 5.64
CA PRO A 130 17.66 -1.47 4.68
C PRO A 130 17.99 -1.99 3.27
N LEU A 131 16.97 -2.44 2.55
CA LEU A 131 17.11 -2.80 1.14
C LEU A 131 17.57 -1.60 0.28
N PRO A 132 18.26 -1.83 -0.84
CA PRO A 132 18.58 -0.77 -1.79
C PRO A 132 17.33 0.00 -2.24
N GLY A 133 17.42 1.33 -2.30
CA GLY A 133 16.28 2.20 -2.63
C GLY A 133 15.33 2.49 -1.45
N TYR A 134 15.64 1.98 -0.25
CA TYR A 134 14.93 2.32 0.98
C TYR A 134 15.77 3.24 1.85
N ARG A 135 15.09 4.18 2.52
CA ARG A 135 15.67 4.98 3.60
C ARG A 135 14.97 4.60 4.88
N VAL A 136 15.72 4.54 5.97
CA VAL A 136 15.17 4.35 7.32
C VAL A 136 15.73 5.44 8.22
N GLN A 137 14.95 5.80 9.24
CA GLN A 137 15.40 6.67 10.30
C GLN A 137 14.79 6.24 11.62
N VAL A 138 15.44 6.63 12.72
CA VAL A 138 14.90 6.51 14.06
C VAL A 138 14.68 7.92 14.58
N VAL A 139 13.49 8.22 15.09
CA VAL A 139 13.09 9.58 15.52
C VAL A 139 12.59 9.62 16.96
N ASP A 140 12.68 10.80 17.58
CA ASP A 140 12.15 11.06 18.92
C ASP A 140 10.63 11.33 18.93
N GLY A 141 10.10 11.76 20.08
CA GLY A 141 8.69 12.10 20.25
C GLY A 141 8.27 13.41 19.54
N ALA A 142 9.23 14.21 19.10
CA ALA A 142 9.04 15.46 18.37
C ALA A 142 9.41 15.32 16.87
N ASP A 143 9.54 14.08 16.38
CA ASP A 143 9.87 13.73 15.00
C ASP A 143 11.29 14.18 14.54
N ASN A 144 12.21 14.41 15.49
CA ASN A 144 13.61 14.69 15.16
C ASN A 144 14.40 13.39 14.98
N PRO A 145 15.22 13.27 13.92
CA PRO A 145 16.14 12.15 13.76
C PRO A 145 17.09 12.02 14.95
N LEU A 146 17.27 10.80 15.42
CA LEU A 146 18.14 10.44 16.51
C LEU A 146 19.48 9.89 16.00
N PRO A 147 20.58 10.08 16.74
CA PRO A 147 21.87 9.49 16.38
C PRO A 147 21.87 7.97 16.53
N ASP A 148 22.90 7.32 15.97
CA ASP A 148 23.17 5.90 16.20
C ASP A 148 23.17 5.57 17.70
N ARG A 149 22.74 4.34 18.01
CA ARG A 149 22.57 3.78 19.35
C ARG A 149 21.59 4.51 20.25
N LYS A 150 20.76 5.41 19.71
CA LYS A 150 19.64 6.01 20.45
C LYS A 150 18.32 5.37 20.01
N GLU A 151 17.55 4.89 20.97
CA GLU A 151 16.25 4.29 20.71
C GLU A 151 15.18 5.35 20.44
N GLY A 152 14.39 5.10 19.40
CA GLY A 152 13.22 5.90 19.07
C GLY A 152 12.24 5.13 18.21
N ARG A 153 11.36 5.86 17.53
CA ARG A 153 10.40 5.30 16.59
C ARG A 153 11.06 5.05 15.24
N LEU A 154 10.87 3.87 14.68
CA LEU A 154 11.38 3.52 13.37
C LEU A 154 10.44 4.01 12.28
N GLU A 155 10.99 4.72 11.30
CA GLU A 155 10.26 5.17 10.12
C GLU A 155 11.02 4.79 8.84
N PHE A 156 10.30 4.61 7.74
CA PHE A 156 10.93 4.30 6.46
C PHE A 156 10.30 5.01 5.26
N GLN A 157 11.08 5.10 4.20
CA GLN A 157 10.64 5.50 2.86
C GLN A 157 11.16 4.48 1.85
N GLY A 158 10.32 4.10 0.88
CA GLY A 158 10.74 3.20 -0.17
C GLY A 158 9.62 2.85 -1.14
N PRO A 159 9.97 2.20 -2.26
CA PRO A 159 9.05 1.94 -3.36
C PRO A 159 7.92 0.96 -3.01
N SER A 160 8.11 0.09 -2.00
CA SER A 160 7.09 -0.86 -1.55
C SER A 160 6.25 -0.37 -0.36
N ALA A 161 6.32 0.93 -0.02
CA ALA A 161 5.39 1.52 0.94
C ALA A 161 3.95 1.37 0.44
N THR A 162 3.06 0.93 1.33
CA THR A 162 1.62 0.81 1.04
C THR A 162 1.00 2.17 0.67
N SER A 163 -0.11 2.18 -0.06
CA SER A 163 -0.91 3.41 -0.27
C SER A 163 -1.83 3.74 0.92
N GLY A 164 -1.85 2.90 1.96
CA GLY A 164 -2.70 3.05 3.15
C GLY A 164 -3.56 1.81 3.41
N TYR A 165 -4.47 1.93 4.39
CA TYR A 165 -5.41 0.88 4.75
C TYR A 165 -6.71 0.97 3.95
N PHE A 166 -7.20 -0.18 3.48
CA PHE A 166 -8.44 -0.26 2.73
C PHE A 166 -9.65 0.20 3.56
N ASP A 167 -10.45 1.13 2.99
CA ASP A 167 -11.66 1.73 3.60
C ASP A 167 -11.46 2.30 5.03
N ASN A 168 -10.23 2.72 5.36
CA ASN A 168 -9.90 3.33 6.64
C ASN A 168 -9.01 4.57 6.46
N PRO A 169 -9.58 5.71 6.01
CA PRO A 169 -8.81 6.92 5.72
C PRO A 169 -8.17 7.55 6.96
N GLU A 170 -8.79 7.42 8.14
CA GLU A 170 -8.26 7.96 9.39
C GLU A 170 -6.97 7.23 9.81
N ALA A 171 -6.98 5.90 9.80
CA ALA A 171 -5.76 5.12 10.08
C ALA A 171 -4.70 5.31 8.98
N SER A 172 -5.11 5.50 7.72
CA SER A 172 -4.20 5.76 6.61
C SER A 172 -3.50 7.12 6.73
N ALA A 173 -4.22 8.15 7.20
CA ALA A 173 -3.66 9.48 7.43
C ALA A 173 -2.61 9.46 8.56
N GLY A 174 -2.82 8.63 9.58
CA GLY A 174 -1.85 8.45 10.67
C GLY A 174 -0.64 7.59 10.34
N LEU A 175 -0.60 6.97 9.15
CA LEU A 175 0.50 6.10 8.72
C LEU A 175 1.73 6.87 8.25
N PHE A 176 1.52 8.09 7.73
CA PHE A 176 2.57 8.91 7.15
C PHE A 176 2.82 10.18 7.96
N ARG A 177 4.08 10.45 8.27
CA ARG A 177 4.55 11.66 8.94
C ARG A 177 5.67 12.27 8.13
N ASN A 178 5.52 13.50 7.67
CA ASN A 178 6.57 14.22 6.90
C ASN A 178 7.13 13.41 5.70
N GLY A 179 6.25 12.64 5.03
CA GLY A 179 6.61 11.79 3.90
C GLY A 179 7.26 10.46 4.27
N TRP A 180 7.44 10.16 5.55
CA TRP A 180 7.91 8.87 6.07
C TRP A 180 6.75 8.02 6.56
N LEU A 181 6.87 6.70 6.41
CA LEU A 181 5.90 5.75 6.94
C LEU A 181 6.32 5.29 8.33
N ASP A 182 5.45 5.49 9.31
CA ASP A 182 5.63 5.08 10.70
C ASP A 182 5.33 3.58 10.88
N THR A 183 6.34 2.80 11.27
CA THR A 183 6.19 1.34 11.41
C THR A 183 5.38 0.94 12.66
N GLY A 184 5.23 1.85 13.62
CA GLY A 184 4.71 1.56 14.96
C GLY A 184 5.67 0.78 15.86
N ASP A 185 6.91 0.56 15.41
CA ASP A 185 7.96 -0.17 16.12
C ASP A 185 9.03 0.78 16.67
N ARG A 186 9.67 0.38 17.77
CA ARG A 186 10.83 1.04 18.36
C ARG A 186 12.11 0.32 17.92
N ALA A 187 13.14 1.10 17.64
CA ALA A 187 14.43 0.60 17.22
C ALA A 187 15.55 1.58 17.55
N TYR A 188 16.78 1.10 17.45
CA TYR A 188 17.96 1.95 17.26
C TYR A 188 18.74 1.46 16.03
N LEU A 189 19.59 2.33 15.49
CA LEU A 189 20.52 2.01 14.41
C LEU A 189 21.94 1.89 14.98
N ALA A 190 22.72 0.93 14.50
CA ALA A 190 24.15 0.89 14.78
C ALA A 190 24.89 0.25 13.59
N ASP A 191 25.94 0.90 13.09
CA ASP A 191 26.78 0.41 11.99
C ASP A 191 25.99 0.03 10.72
N GLY A 192 24.89 0.77 10.49
CA GLY A 192 23.97 0.61 9.38
C GLY A 192 22.94 -0.51 9.54
N ASP A 193 22.96 -1.26 10.65
CA ASP A 193 22.01 -2.31 10.97
C ASP A 193 20.88 -1.81 11.88
N ILE A 194 19.68 -2.38 11.71
CA ILE A 194 18.48 -2.04 12.48
C ILE A 194 18.31 -3.03 13.63
N TYR A 195 18.17 -2.53 14.85
CA TYR A 195 17.91 -3.32 16.04
C TYR A 195 16.50 -3.02 16.56
N ILE A 196 15.58 -3.98 16.40
CA ILE A 196 14.19 -3.82 16.82
C ILE A 196 14.07 -4.14 18.30
N THR A 197 13.55 -3.20 19.08
CA THR A 197 13.51 -3.31 20.55
C THR A 197 12.10 -3.58 21.05
N GLY A 198 11.06 -3.14 20.34
CA GLY A 198 9.68 -3.47 20.68
C GLY A 198 8.65 -2.74 19.84
N ARG A 199 7.38 -2.87 20.23
CA ARG A 199 6.26 -2.12 19.65
C ARG A 199 5.85 -0.97 20.54
N ILE A 200 5.59 0.20 19.95
CA ILE A 200 5.18 1.40 20.70
C ILE A 200 3.93 1.11 21.56
N LYS A 201 2.94 0.41 20.99
CA LYS A 201 1.68 0.09 21.67
C LYS A 201 1.77 -1.06 22.68
N GLU A 202 2.91 -1.74 22.75
CA GLU A 202 3.12 -2.92 23.61
C GLU A 202 4.13 -2.66 24.73
N MET A 203 4.94 -1.61 24.64
CA MET A 203 5.84 -1.17 25.70
C MET A 203 5.06 -0.74 26.96
N ILE A 204 5.58 -1.10 28.12
CA ILE A 204 5.02 -0.75 29.44
C ILE A 204 5.91 0.32 30.05
N ILE A 205 5.35 1.41 30.57
CA ILE A 205 6.16 2.47 31.21
C ILE A 205 5.87 2.46 32.70
N ARG A 206 6.87 2.10 33.52
CA ARG A 206 6.68 1.98 34.96
C ARG A 206 7.91 2.41 35.74
N GLY A 207 7.71 3.25 36.75
CA GLY A 207 8.81 3.76 37.59
C GLY A 207 9.89 4.51 36.81
N GLY A 208 9.52 5.15 35.69
CA GLY A 208 10.48 5.83 34.80
C GLY A 208 11.31 4.90 33.91
N ARG A 209 11.00 3.59 33.87
CA ARG A 209 11.66 2.60 33.02
C ARG A 209 10.71 2.12 31.93
N ASN A 210 11.26 1.94 30.72
CA ASN A 210 10.57 1.23 29.64
C ASN A 210 10.72 -0.27 29.87
N ILE A 211 9.62 -1.01 29.84
CA ILE A 211 9.59 -2.46 30.06
C ILE A 211 9.07 -3.11 28.78
N TYR A 212 9.83 -4.07 28.26
CA TYR A 212 9.51 -4.80 27.04
C TYR A 212 8.90 -6.16 27.40
N PRO A 213 7.60 -6.40 27.12
CA PRO A 213 6.91 -7.61 27.54
C PRO A 213 7.60 -8.92 27.14
N TYR A 214 8.23 -8.93 25.96
CA TYR A 214 8.84 -10.12 25.38
C TYR A 214 9.92 -10.75 26.27
N GLU A 215 10.73 -9.95 26.96
CA GLU A 215 11.81 -10.45 27.80
C GLU A 215 11.25 -11.21 29.01
N LEU A 216 10.24 -10.65 29.66
CA LEU A 216 9.54 -11.32 30.76
C LEU A 216 8.80 -12.57 30.28
N GLU A 217 8.20 -12.53 29.10
CA GLU A 217 7.51 -13.70 28.51
C GLU A 217 8.46 -14.86 28.24
N LEU A 218 9.65 -14.58 27.69
CA LEU A 218 10.69 -15.59 27.48
C LEU A 218 11.13 -16.20 28.82
N LEU A 219 11.49 -15.34 29.77
CA LEU A 219 12.05 -15.75 31.05
C LEU A 219 11.04 -16.54 31.90
N VAL A 220 9.76 -16.13 31.90
CA VAL A 220 8.67 -16.91 32.51
C VAL A 220 8.40 -18.20 31.74
N GLY A 221 8.58 -18.19 30.42
CA GLY A 221 8.41 -19.35 29.55
C GLY A 221 9.43 -20.47 29.78
N GLU A 222 10.57 -20.18 30.40
CA GLU A 222 11.59 -21.19 30.79
C GLU A 222 11.29 -21.88 32.13
N ILE A 223 10.28 -21.42 32.89
CA ILE A 223 9.91 -22.06 34.16
C ILE A 223 9.30 -23.44 33.89
N THR A 224 9.86 -24.48 34.51
CA THR A 224 9.34 -25.85 34.40
C THR A 224 7.88 -25.91 34.88
N GLY A 225 6.98 -26.40 34.04
CA GLY A 225 5.53 -26.43 34.29
C GLY A 225 4.76 -25.29 33.61
N ILE A 226 5.45 -24.26 33.10
CA ILE A 226 4.87 -23.25 32.20
C ILE A 226 5.05 -23.70 30.75
N ARG A 227 4.03 -23.45 29.92
CA ARG A 227 4.11 -23.74 28.49
C ARG A 227 4.93 -22.64 27.80
N LYS A 228 6.12 -22.99 27.35
CA LYS A 228 7.00 -22.12 26.56
C LYS A 228 6.27 -21.49 25.37
N GLY A 229 6.46 -20.18 25.18
CA GLY A 229 5.78 -19.39 24.15
C GLY A 229 4.27 -19.19 24.37
N CYS A 230 3.70 -19.61 25.50
CA CYS A 230 2.31 -19.38 25.89
C CYS A 230 2.22 -18.52 27.16
N VAL A 231 3.01 -17.45 27.20
CA VAL A 231 2.99 -16.42 28.23
C VAL A 231 2.66 -15.10 27.53
N ALA A 232 1.74 -14.33 28.09
CA ALA A 232 1.38 -13.00 27.60
C ALA A 232 1.56 -11.99 28.72
N VAL A 233 2.39 -10.99 28.47
CA VAL A 233 2.64 -9.85 29.36
C VAL A 233 2.10 -8.60 28.70
N PHE A 234 1.33 -7.80 29.41
CA PHE A 234 0.73 -6.57 28.88
C PHE A 234 0.43 -5.56 29.98
N PRO A 235 0.42 -4.25 29.64
CA PRO A 235 -0.07 -3.23 30.55
C PRO A 235 -1.60 -3.28 30.60
N SER A 236 -2.20 -3.00 31.74
CA SER A 236 -3.64 -2.76 31.92
C SER A 236 -3.83 -1.49 32.74
N THR A 237 -4.86 -0.70 32.48
CA THR A 237 -5.13 0.50 33.28
C THR A 237 -6.02 0.16 34.47
N ASP A 238 -5.65 0.60 35.66
CA ASP A 238 -6.53 0.60 36.83
C ASP A 238 -7.67 1.61 36.61
N SER A 239 -8.92 1.14 36.55
CA SER A 239 -10.09 2.00 36.36
C SER A 239 -10.32 3.00 37.49
N ALA A 240 -9.78 2.77 38.69
CA ALA A 240 -9.96 3.65 39.86
C ALA A 240 -8.83 4.68 40.01
N THR A 241 -7.59 4.31 39.68
CA THR A 241 -6.41 5.16 39.90
C THR A 241 -5.78 5.70 38.61
N GLY A 242 -6.17 5.17 37.45
CA GLY A 242 -5.58 5.51 36.14
C GLY A 242 -4.14 4.99 35.95
N SER A 243 -3.59 4.28 36.93
CA SER A 243 -2.22 3.76 36.88
C SER A 243 -2.09 2.55 35.96
N GLU A 244 -0.93 2.41 35.29
CA GLU A 244 -0.59 1.21 34.53
C GLU A 244 -0.22 0.06 35.48
N ARG A 245 -0.88 -1.09 35.29
CA ARG A 245 -0.65 -2.37 35.96
C ARG A 245 0.05 -3.33 35.01
N LEU A 246 1.04 -4.05 35.51
CA LEU A 246 1.71 -5.15 34.83
C LEU A 246 0.93 -6.45 35.06
N VAL A 247 0.38 -7.02 33.98
CA VAL A 247 -0.38 -8.27 34.03
C VAL A 247 0.40 -9.37 33.33
N VAL A 248 0.51 -10.54 33.99
CA VAL A 248 1.14 -11.74 33.44
C VAL A 248 0.11 -12.86 33.35
N VAL A 249 -0.09 -13.41 32.16
CA VAL A 249 -0.92 -14.59 31.92
C VAL A 249 -0.03 -15.71 31.40
N ALA A 250 0.07 -16.82 32.13
CA ALA A 250 0.91 -17.95 31.76
C ALA A 250 0.09 -19.25 31.67
N GLU A 251 0.21 -19.98 30.56
CA GLU A 251 -0.45 -21.28 30.43
C GLU A 251 0.32 -22.38 31.17
N THR A 252 -0.38 -23.20 31.93
CA THR A 252 0.15 -24.40 32.57
C THR A 252 -0.84 -25.56 32.46
N ARG A 253 -0.31 -26.79 32.46
CA ARG A 253 -1.10 -28.03 32.59
C ARG A 253 -1.26 -28.47 34.05
N GLU A 254 -0.56 -27.82 34.98
CA GLU A 254 -0.64 -28.16 36.40
C GLU A 254 -2.00 -27.77 36.98
N GLU A 255 -2.68 -28.76 37.56
CA GLU A 255 -3.97 -28.59 38.25
C GLU A 255 -3.80 -28.59 39.77
N ASP A 256 -2.72 -29.19 40.28
CA ASP A 256 -2.43 -29.26 41.72
C ASP A 256 -2.25 -27.86 42.34
N PRO A 257 -3.03 -27.49 43.38
CA PRO A 257 -2.96 -26.16 43.97
C PRO A 257 -1.59 -25.77 44.53
N GLN A 258 -0.84 -26.72 45.12
CA GLN A 258 0.47 -26.43 45.71
C GLN A 258 1.51 -26.14 44.62
N ARG A 259 1.54 -26.97 43.55
CA ARG A 259 2.41 -26.72 42.39
C ARG A 259 2.05 -25.44 41.66
N ARG A 260 0.75 -25.13 41.54
CA ARG A 260 0.30 -23.85 40.95
C ARG A 260 0.76 -22.66 41.78
N GLU A 261 0.75 -22.74 43.10
CA GLU A 261 1.29 -21.67 43.95
C GLU A 261 2.81 -21.55 43.82
N ALA A 262 3.54 -22.67 43.76
CA ALA A 262 4.98 -22.67 43.48
C ALA A 262 5.31 -22.02 42.12
N LEU A 263 4.52 -22.29 41.08
CA LEU A 263 4.63 -21.62 39.80
C LEU A 263 4.37 -20.11 39.91
N ARG A 264 3.37 -19.69 40.70
CA ARG A 264 3.12 -18.26 40.92
C ARG A 264 4.30 -17.57 41.62
N GLN A 265 4.87 -18.20 42.65
CA GLN A 265 6.03 -17.68 43.34
C GLN A 265 7.23 -17.58 42.40
N ALA A 266 7.54 -18.64 41.65
CA ALA A 266 8.63 -18.63 40.69
C ALA A 266 8.47 -17.50 39.65
N ILE A 267 7.25 -17.25 39.16
CA ILE A 267 6.98 -16.14 38.23
C ILE A 267 7.19 -14.78 38.91
N ARG A 268 6.72 -14.61 40.15
CA ARG A 268 6.90 -13.36 40.92
C ARG A 268 8.37 -13.05 41.15
N GLU A 269 9.14 -14.03 41.61
CA GLU A 269 10.59 -13.93 41.83
C GLU A 269 11.29 -13.52 40.53
N LYS A 270 11.03 -14.25 39.45
CA LYS A 270 11.56 -13.94 38.12
C LYS A 270 11.20 -12.56 37.60
N THR A 271 10.01 -12.06 37.91
CA THR A 271 9.59 -10.72 37.54
C THR A 271 10.32 -9.66 38.38
N ILE A 272 10.50 -9.90 39.68
CA ILE A 272 11.24 -9.00 40.58
C ILE A 272 12.72 -8.95 40.17
N ASP A 273 13.33 -10.10 39.87
CA ASP A 273 14.72 -10.18 39.43
C ASP A 273 14.94 -9.34 38.16
N LEU A 274 14.02 -9.43 37.20
CA LEU A 274 14.14 -8.74 35.91
C LEU A 274 13.76 -7.26 35.96
N LEU A 275 12.67 -6.93 36.66
CA LEU A 275 12.04 -5.59 36.61
C LEU A 275 12.18 -4.79 37.91
N GLY A 276 12.76 -5.37 38.95
CA GLY A 276 12.84 -4.79 40.29
C GLY A 276 11.49 -4.75 41.03
N MET A 277 10.43 -5.36 40.47
CA MET A 277 9.08 -5.30 41.01
C MET A 277 8.22 -6.51 40.61
N PRO A 278 7.25 -6.92 41.45
CA PRO A 278 6.35 -8.02 41.12
C PRO A 278 5.29 -7.59 40.07
N PRO A 279 4.66 -8.54 39.37
CA PRO A 279 3.47 -8.24 38.57
C PRO A 279 2.31 -7.87 39.50
N ASP A 280 1.45 -6.95 39.04
CA ASP A 280 0.25 -6.54 39.79
C ASP A 280 -0.82 -7.63 39.76
N ASP A 281 -0.92 -8.33 38.62
CA ASP A 281 -1.79 -9.48 38.48
C ASP A 281 -1.09 -10.63 37.75
N LEU A 282 -1.33 -11.84 38.25
CA LEU A 282 -0.70 -13.06 37.77
C LEU A 282 -1.75 -14.17 37.65
N LEU A 283 -2.00 -14.57 36.40
CA LEU A 283 -3.04 -15.54 36.05
C LEU A 283 -2.40 -16.80 35.45
N LEU A 284 -2.48 -17.90 36.18
CA LEU A 284 -2.20 -19.23 35.64
C LEU A 284 -3.44 -19.77 34.94
N ALA A 285 -3.35 -19.93 33.62
CA ALA A 285 -4.46 -20.31 32.77
C ALA A 285 -4.31 -21.73 32.20
N PRO A 286 -5.42 -22.42 31.87
CA PRO A 286 -5.34 -23.70 31.16
C PRO A 286 -4.79 -23.51 29.73
N PRO A 287 -4.32 -24.59 29.10
CA PRO A 287 -3.94 -24.61 27.69
C PRO A 287 -4.94 -23.92 26.76
N HIS A 288 -4.45 -23.19 25.75
CA HIS A 288 -5.25 -22.48 24.73
C HIS A 288 -5.99 -21.23 25.22
N THR A 289 -5.60 -20.67 26.37
CA THR A 289 -6.10 -19.38 26.85
C THR A 289 -5.37 -18.20 26.21
N VAL A 290 -4.07 -18.33 25.98
CA VAL A 290 -3.25 -17.27 25.38
C VAL A 290 -3.51 -17.22 23.88
N LEU A 291 -4.10 -16.11 23.43
CA LEU A 291 -4.49 -15.92 22.05
C LEU A 291 -3.28 -15.72 21.13
N LYS A 292 -3.27 -16.48 20.03
CA LYS A 292 -2.27 -16.39 18.97
C LYS A 292 -2.93 -16.11 17.62
N THR A 293 -2.19 -15.49 16.70
CA THR A 293 -2.59 -15.41 15.28
C THR A 293 -2.47 -16.78 14.61
N SER A 294 -2.99 -16.93 13.38
CA SER A 294 -2.76 -18.13 12.55
C SER A 294 -1.27 -18.39 12.29
N SER A 295 -0.45 -17.34 12.34
CA SER A 295 1.02 -17.38 12.27
C SER A 295 1.72 -17.60 13.61
N GLY A 296 0.99 -17.88 14.70
CA GLY A 296 1.57 -18.20 16.01
C GLY A 296 1.91 -17.00 16.91
N LYS A 297 1.79 -15.76 16.42
CA LYS A 297 2.15 -14.55 17.17
C LYS A 297 1.19 -14.27 18.33
N LEU A 298 1.73 -13.88 19.48
CA LEU A 298 0.93 -13.49 20.65
C LEU A 298 0.06 -12.26 20.33
N ARG A 299 -1.24 -12.34 20.68
CA ARG A 299 -2.19 -11.23 20.51
C ARG A 299 -2.34 -10.46 21.83
N ARG A 300 -1.26 -9.80 22.29
CA ARG A 300 -1.21 -9.09 23.60
C ARG A 300 -2.36 -8.10 23.78
N SER A 301 -2.66 -7.30 22.76
CA SER A 301 -3.78 -6.34 22.81
C SER A 301 -5.13 -7.02 23.01
N ALA A 302 -5.37 -8.16 22.34
CA ALA A 302 -6.60 -8.93 22.51
C ALA A 302 -6.66 -9.59 23.90
N MET A 303 -5.52 -10.07 24.42
CA MET A 303 -5.41 -10.58 25.79
C MET A 303 -5.74 -9.50 26.83
N ARG A 304 -5.20 -8.29 26.66
CA ARG A 304 -5.54 -7.11 27.48
C ARG A 304 -7.03 -6.83 27.46
N THR A 305 -7.64 -6.75 26.28
CA THR A 305 -9.09 -6.52 26.17
C THR A 305 -9.91 -7.61 26.87
N LEU A 306 -9.51 -8.88 26.77
CA LEU A 306 -10.18 -9.97 27.48
C LEU A 306 -9.99 -9.89 29.00
N TYR A 307 -8.80 -9.48 29.45
CA TYR A 307 -8.50 -9.24 30.86
C TYR A 307 -9.38 -8.12 31.44
N GLU A 308 -9.40 -6.96 30.79
CA GLU A 308 -10.18 -5.79 31.21
C GLU A 308 -11.68 -6.08 31.23
N GLN A 309 -12.17 -6.92 30.32
CA GLN A 309 -13.57 -7.39 30.29
C GLN A 309 -13.87 -8.51 31.31
N ARG A 310 -12.90 -8.92 32.14
CA ARG A 310 -12.97 -10.07 33.07
C ARG A 310 -13.44 -11.36 32.40
N ARG A 311 -12.94 -11.60 31.18
CA ARG A 311 -13.30 -12.76 30.33
C ARG A 311 -12.19 -13.80 30.23
N LEU A 312 -11.01 -13.55 30.78
CA LEU A 312 -9.94 -14.54 30.86
C LEU A 312 -10.35 -15.73 31.75
N GLY A 313 -10.07 -16.96 31.29
CA GLY A 313 -10.36 -18.18 32.03
C GLY A 313 -11.80 -18.72 31.90
N ARG A 314 -12.73 -18.00 31.26
CA ARG A 314 -14.00 -18.62 30.81
C ARG A 314 -13.68 -19.45 29.58
N GLY A 315 -13.81 -20.78 29.69
CA GLY A 315 -13.55 -21.73 28.61
C GLY A 315 -14.03 -21.19 27.27
N GLN A 316 -13.16 -21.29 26.25
CA GLN A 316 -13.47 -20.81 24.91
C GLN A 316 -14.85 -21.29 24.51
N ARG A 317 -15.72 -20.37 24.06
CA ARG A 317 -17.04 -20.74 23.55
C ARG A 317 -16.87 -21.84 22.48
N PRO A 318 -17.76 -22.85 22.41
CA PRO A 318 -17.69 -23.88 21.39
C PRO A 318 -17.46 -23.27 20.01
N LEU A 319 -16.60 -23.89 19.18
CA LEU A 319 -16.27 -23.45 17.81
C LEU A 319 -17.47 -22.93 17.00
N PRO A 320 -18.68 -23.55 17.05
CA PRO A 320 -19.87 -23.04 16.37
C PRO A 320 -20.29 -21.63 16.80
N LEU A 321 -20.16 -21.30 18.10
CA LEU A 321 -20.50 -19.98 18.63
C LEU A 321 -19.43 -18.94 18.34
N GLN A 322 -18.15 -19.34 18.20
CA GLN A 322 -17.09 -18.47 17.71
C GLN A 322 -17.27 -18.18 16.23
N ILE A 323 -17.58 -19.20 15.41
CA ILE A 323 -17.92 -19.03 13.99
C ILE A 323 -19.17 -18.15 13.87
N LEU A 324 -20.20 -18.35 14.69
CA LEU A 324 -21.39 -17.51 14.69
C LEU A 324 -21.08 -16.07 15.12
N SER A 325 -20.23 -15.85 16.12
CA SER A 325 -19.82 -14.48 16.49
C SER A 325 -18.91 -13.86 15.44
N LEU A 326 -18.03 -14.62 14.78
CA LEU A 326 -17.22 -14.13 13.65
C LEU A 326 -18.11 -13.81 12.45
N LEU A 327 -19.13 -14.63 12.20
CA LEU A 327 -20.13 -14.44 11.17
C LEU A 327 -21.03 -13.25 11.49
N LEU A 328 -21.43 -13.04 12.74
CA LEU A 328 -22.27 -11.92 13.20
C LEU A 328 -21.49 -10.60 13.28
N SER A 329 -20.24 -10.63 13.77
CA SER A 329 -19.34 -9.47 13.73
C SER A 329 -18.98 -9.13 12.29
N GLY A 330 -18.70 -10.15 11.46
CA GLY A 330 -18.57 -10.03 10.02
C GLY A 330 -19.86 -9.54 9.37
N LEU A 331 -21.05 -9.94 9.84
CA LEU A 331 -22.33 -9.46 9.34
C LEU A 331 -22.54 -7.99 9.70
N ALA A 332 -22.21 -7.56 10.92
CA ALA A 332 -22.36 -6.19 11.40
C ALA A 332 -21.38 -5.23 10.73
N GLU A 333 -20.14 -5.66 10.48
CA GLU A 333 -19.17 -4.93 9.65
C GLU A 333 -19.59 -4.91 8.18
N ARG A 334 -20.09 -6.04 7.65
CA ARG A 334 -20.60 -6.13 6.29
C ARG A 334 -21.89 -5.33 6.10
N LEU A 335 -22.75 -5.20 7.11
CA LEU A 335 -23.93 -4.32 7.12
C LEU A 335 -23.51 -2.84 7.18
N ARG A 336 -22.46 -2.49 7.95
CA ARG A 336 -21.87 -1.15 7.93
C ARG A 336 -21.21 -0.81 6.58
N HIS A 337 -20.52 -1.77 5.97
CA HIS A 337 -19.94 -1.66 4.62
C HIS A 337 -21.02 -1.64 3.52
N ILE A 338 -22.09 -2.45 3.62
CA ILE A 338 -23.23 -2.42 2.71
C ILE A 338 -23.94 -1.07 2.84
N ARG A 339 -24.10 -0.51 4.04
CA ARG A 339 -24.71 0.81 4.23
C ARG A 339 -23.86 1.94 3.62
N ARG A 340 -22.53 1.86 3.69
CA ARG A 340 -21.61 2.83 3.06
C ARG A 340 -21.41 2.59 1.55
N GLY A 341 -21.53 1.34 1.08
CA GLY A 341 -21.45 0.95 -0.32
C GLY A 341 -22.76 1.15 -1.09
N ALA A 342 -23.92 1.01 -0.44
CA ALA A 342 -25.24 1.14 -1.05
C ALA A 342 -25.43 2.51 -1.69
N SER A 343 -24.92 3.59 -1.08
CA SER A 343 -24.92 4.92 -1.69
C SER A 343 -24.20 4.96 -3.03
N ARG A 344 -23.08 4.23 -3.18
CA ARG A 344 -22.32 4.14 -4.44
C ARG A 344 -23.09 3.34 -5.50
N TYR A 345 -23.71 2.22 -5.13
CA TYR A 345 -24.54 1.40 -6.05
C TYR A 345 -25.82 2.11 -6.46
N LEU A 346 -26.46 2.82 -5.53
CA LEU A 346 -27.64 3.64 -5.80
C LEU A 346 -27.28 4.81 -6.73
N PHE A 347 -26.15 5.49 -6.50
CA PHE A 347 -25.68 6.55 -7.40
C PHE A 347 -25.34 6.00 -8.79
N ALA A 348 -24.62 4.87 -8.88
CA ALA A 348 -24.30 4.26 -10.16
C ALA A 348 -25.56 3.88 -10.94
N GLY A 349 -26.53 3.24 -10.28
CA GLY A 349 -27.83 2.92 -10.87
C GLY A 349 -28.60 4.18 -11.30
N TYR A 350 -28.61 5.23 -10.48
CA TYR A 350 -29.22 6.52 -10.80
C TYR A 350 -28.55 7.18 -12.02
N ALA A 351 -27.23 7.27 -12.03
CA ALA A 351 -26.46 7.90 -13.12
C ALA A 351 -26.68 7.17 -14.46
N TRP A 352 -26.70 5.83 -14.46
CA TRP A 352 -27.06 5.06 -15.64
C TRP A 352 -28.51 5.25 -16.05
N THR A 353 -29.44 5.30 -15.11
CA THR A 353 -30.86 5.56 -15.41
C THR A 353 -31.03 6.90 -16.10
N VAL A 354 -30.39 7.95 -15.58
CA VAL A 354 -30.39 9.28 -16.20
C VAL A 354 -29.74 9.25 -17.59
N PHE A 355 -28.58 8.59 -17.73
CA PHE A 355 -27.89 8.46 -19.01
C PHE A 355 -28.73 7.73 -20.06
N TYR A 356 -29.26 6.55 -19.73
CA TYR A 356 -30.08 5.76 -20.65
C TYR A 356 -31.47 6.37 -20.91
N ALA A 357 -31.98 7.23 -20.04
CA ALA A 357 -33.16 8.04 -20.34
C ALA A 357 -32.85 9.16 -21.35
N LEU A 358 -31.67 9.79 -21.25
CA LEU A 358 -31.27 10.91 -22.12
C LEU A 358 -30.76 10.45 -23.49
N VAL A 359 -29.94 9.40 -23.56
CA VAL A 359 -29.23 9.00 -24.78
C VAL A 359 -30.17 8.70 -25.95
N PRO A 360 -31.26 7.92 -25.82
CA PRO A 360 -32.17 7.67 -26.94
C PRO A 360 -32.83 8.94 -27.47
N LEU A 361 -33.18 9.87 -26.57
CA LEU A 361 -33.79 11.16 -26.94
C LEU A 361 -32.80 12.04 -27.70
N VAL A 362 -31.55 12.12 -27.22
CA VAL A 362 -30.48 12.87 -27.89
C VAL A 362 -30.14 12.24 -29.24
N TRP A 363 -29.98 10.91 -29.27
CA TRP A 363 -29.67 10.17 -30.49
C TRP A 363 -30.73 10.39 -31.56
N LEU A 364 -32.01 10.20 -31.23
CA LEU A 364 -33.12 10.39 -32.15
C LEU A 364 -33.18 11.84 -32.64
N SER A 365 -33.00 12.81 -31.75
CA SER A 365 -33.04 14.22 -32.10
C SER A 365 -31.86 14.62 -33.01
N VAL A 366 -30.65 14.11 -32.79
CA VAL A 366 -29.49 14.36 -33.66
C VAL A 366 -29.73 13.79 -35.07
N VAL A 367 -30.38 12.62 -35.16
CA VAL A 367 -30.75 12.00 -36.43
C VAL A 367 -31.90 12.75 -37.12
N LEU A 368 -32.83 13.37 -36.40
CA LEU A 368 -33.96 14.07 -37.02
C LEU A 368 -33.67 15.54 -37.35
N LEU A 369 -32.83 16.22 -36.57
CA LEU A 369 -32.59 17.65 -36.74
C LEU A 369 -31.82 17.95 -38.04
N PRO A 370 -32.25 18.96 -38.84
CA PRO A 370 -31.67 19.23 -40.15
C PRO A 370 -30.35 20.01 -40.09
N ARG A 371 -30.18 20.92 -39.11
CA ARG A 371 -29.02 21.81 -39.02
C ARG A 371 -27.96 21.31 -38.04
N LEU A 372 -26.68 21.38 -38.43
CA LEU A 372 -25.56 20.93 -37.60
C LEU A 372 -25.44 21.71 -36.28
N SER A 373 -25.63 23.03 -36.32
CA SER A 373 -25.62 23.88 -35.12
C SER A 373 -26.72 23.52 -34.12
N TRP A 374 -27.89 23.06 -34.60
CA TRP A 374 -28.99 22.60 -33.74
C TRP A 374 -28.64 21.29 -33.04
N ARG A 375 -27.97 20.37 -33.74
CA ARG A 375 -27.49 19.10 -33.18
C ARG A 375 -26.48 19.36 -32.07
N TRP A 376 -25.47 20.21 -32.31
CA TRP A 376 -24.47 20.56 -31.30
C TRP A 376 -25.05 21.32 -30.10
N ASN A 377 -25.96 22.27 -30.33
CA ASN A 377 -26.64 22.97 -29.24
C ASN A 377 -27.46 22.03 -28.36
N LEU A 378 -28.15 21.05 -28.98
CA LEU A 378 -28.87 20.02 -28.24
C LEU A 378 -27.90 19.16 -27.41
N ILE A 379 -26.80 18.69 -27.99
CA ILE A 379 -25.78 17.89 -27.29
C ILE A 379 -25.22 18.67 -26.09
N ARG A 380 -24.82 19.92 -26.27
CA ARG A 380 -24.31 20.77 -25.17
C ARG A 380 -25.35 20.91 -24.04
N LYS A 381 -26.63 21.12 -24.38
CA LYS A 381 -27.73 21.18 -23.39
C LYS A 381 -27.94 19.85 -22.66
N ALA A 382 -27.91 18.74 -23.38
CA ALA A 382 -28.06 17.41 -22.80
C ALA A 382 -26.91 17.04 -21.87
N ILE A 383 -25.66 17.35 -22.24
CA ILE A 383 -24.48 17.14 -21.39
C ILE A 383 -24.58 17.99 -20.12
N ARG A 384 -24.97 19.26 -20.22
CA ARG A 384 -25.18 20.13 -19.03
C ARG A 384 -26.28 19.61 -18.12
N LEU A 385 -27.35 19.07 -18.70
CA LEU A 385 -28.43 18.46 -17.93
C LEU A 385 -27.96 17.19 -17.22
N LEU A 386 -27.29 16.28 -17.94
CA LEU A 386 -26.68 15.08 -17.36
C LEU A 386 -25.76 15.47 -16.19
N ARG A 387 -24.86 16.42 -16.42
CA ARG A 387 -23.91 16.93 -15.42
C ARG A 387 -24.58 17.49 -14.17
N ARG A 388 -25.68 18.25 -14.32
CA ARG A 388 -26.46 18.79 -13.19
C ARG A 388 -27.16 17.67 -12.43
N LEU A 389 -27.77 16.72 -13.14
CA LEU A 389 -28.47 15.59 -12.53
C LEU A 389 -27.51 14.66 -11.79
N THR A 390 -26.31 14.41 -12.33
CA THR A 390 -25.28 13.58 -11.69
C THR A 390 -24.42 14.34 -10.66
N ALA A 391 -24.71 15.62 -10.42
CA ALA A 391 -23.95 16.49 -9.51
C ALA A 391 -22.43 16.45 -9.79
N THR A 392 -22.04 16.52 -11.06
CA THR A 392 -20.64 16.46 -11.49
C THR A 392 -20.14 17.90 -11.77
N PRO A 393 -19.47 18.58 -10.83
CA PRO A 393 -18.97 19.94 -11.10
C PRO A 393 -17.90 19.90 -12.19
N LEU A 394 -17.93 20.89 -13.08
CA LEU A 394 -16.93 21.10 -14.13
C LEU A 394 -16.25 22.45 -13.91
N HIS A 395 -14.94 22.44 -13.74
CA HIS A 395 -14.10 23.62 -13.62
C HIS A 395 -13.21 23.75 -14.85
N VAL A 396 -13.14 24.95 -15.44
CA VAL A 396 -12.35 25.21 -16.64
C VAL A 396 -11.43 26.39 -16.36
N GLU A 397 -10.15 26.21 -16.63
CA GLU A 397 -9.09 27.20 -16.43
C GLU A 397 -8.37 27.45 -17.76
N GLY A 398 -7.89 28.68 -17.97
CA GLY A 398 -7.10 29.02 -19.15
C GLY A 398 -7.91 29.22 -20.43
N VAL A 399 -9.22 29.52 -20.33
CA VAL A 399 -10.07 29.77 -21.50
C VAL A 399 -9.53 30.95 -22.33
N GLU A 400 -8.89 31.91 -21.68
CA GLU A 400 -8.18 33.04 -22.27
C GLU A 400 -7.03 32.65 -23.20
N HIS A 401 -6.50 31.42 -23.09
CA HIS A 401 -5.46 30.91 -23.98
C HIS A 401 -6.00 30.37 -25.31
N LEU A 402 -7.32 30.23 -25.45
CA LEU A 402 -7.91 29.81 -26.72
C LEU A 402 -7.76 30.93 -27.75
N PRO A 403 -7.15 30.65 -28.92
CA PRO A 403 -7.12 31.62 -30.00
C PRO A 403 -8.55 32.01 -30.44
N PRO A 404 -8.71 33.19 -31.07
CA PRO A 404 -9.96 33.64 -31.65
C PRO A 404 -10.63 32.58 -32.54
N ALA A 405 -11.97 32.58 -32.58
CA ALA A 405 -12.78 31.53 -33.21
C ALA A 405 -12.60 31.42 -34.73
N ASP A 406 -12.15 32.49 -35.38
CA ASP A 406 -11.81 32.60 -36.80
C ASP A 406 -10.46 31.98 -37.17
N ARG A 407 -9.55 31.79 -36.20
CA ARG A 407 -8.24 31.16 -36.42
C ARG A 407 -8.32 29.66 -36.10
N PRO A 408 -8.24 28.73 -37.07
CA PRO A 408 -8.33 27.30 -36.80
C PRO A 408 -7.19 26.84 -35.89
N VAL A 409 -7.47 25.86 -35.02
CA VAL A 409 -6.52 25.29 -34.05
C VAL A 409 -6.65 23.77 -33.96
N ILE A 410 -5.59 23.10 -33.52
CA ILE A 410 -5.63 21.68 -33.17
C ILE A 410 -5.58 21.55 -31.64
N LEU A 411 -6.69 21.14 -31.05
CA LEU A 411 -6.76 20.83 -29.63
C LEU A 411 -6.23 19.42 -29.40
N VAL A 412 -5.27 19.31 -28.48
CA VAL A 412 -4.65 18.04 -28.09
C VAL A 412 -4.90 17.84 -26.60
N ALA A 413 -5.58 16.74 -26.23
CA ALA A 413 -5.91 16.45 -24.84
C ALA A 413 -5.52 15.04 -24.39
N ASN A 414 -5.23 14.85 -23.10
CA ASN A 414 -5.11 13.49 -22.56
C ASN A 414 -6.46 12.75 -22.60
N HIS A 415 -6.39 11.44 -22.69
CA HIS A 415 -7.53 10.54 -22.78
C HIS A 415 -7.45 9.50 -21.65
N ALA A 416 -8.36 9.61 -20.69
CA ALA A 416 -8.40 8.79 -19.48
C ALA A 416 -9.77 8.10 -19.28
N SER A 417 -10.83 8.56 -19.95
CA SER A 417 -12.20 8.08 -19.76
C SER A 417 -13.10 8.33 -20.97
N TYR A 418 -14.19 7.56 -21.08
CA TYR A 418 -15.29 7.85 -22.01
C TYR A 418 -15.95 9.23 -21.77
N LEU A 419 -15.78 9.81 -20.57
CA LEU A 419 -16.34 11.11 -20.22
C LEU A 419 -15.54 12.31 -20.76
N ASP A 420 -14.32 12.09 -21.24
CA ASP A 420 -13.42 13.18 -21.68
C ASP A 420 -14.04 14.04 -22.78
N THR A 421 -14.62 13.39 -23.78
CA THR A 421 -15.23 14.11 -24.92
C THR A 421 -16.45 14.91 -24.48
N LEU A 422 -17.24 14.37 -23.54
CA LEU A 422 -18.37 15.11 -22.97
C LEU A 422 -17.90 16.33 -22.18
N ALA A 423 -16.80 16.18 -21.42
CA ALA A 423 -16.19 17.27 -20.69
C ALA A 423 -15.68 18.37 -21.63
N LEU A 424 -14.98 18.03 -22.71
CA LEU A 424 -14.51 19.01 -23.70
C LEU A 424 -15.67 19.76 -24.39
N ILE A 425 -16.73 19.05 -24.78
CA ILE A 425 -17.91 19.67 -25.43
C ILE A 425 -18.61 20.68 -24.50
N ASP A 426 -18.71 20.39 -23.20
CA ASP A 426 -19.32 21.32 -22.25
C ASP A 426 -18.37 22.45 -21.84
N GLY A 427 -17.11 22.12 -21.60
CA GLY A 427 -16.14 23.02 -20.98
C GLY A 427 -15.46 23.99 -21.94
N ILE A 428 -15.37 23.66 -23.23
CA ILE A 428 -14.65 24.51 -24.18
C ILE A 428 -15.66 25.28 -25.06
N PRO A 429 -15.64 26.62 -25.00
CA PRO A 429 -16.59 27.47 -25.72
C PRO A 429 -16.23 27.64 -27.20
N ARG A 430 -15.87 26.54 -27.87
CA ARG A 430 -15.50 26.50 -29.29
C ARG A 430 -16.03 25.22 -29.92
N ASP A 431 -16.33 25.26 -31.22
CA ASP A 431 -16.74 24.07 -31.97
C ASP A 431 -15.50 23.38 -32.55
N PHE A 432 -15.46 22.06 -32.40
CA PHE A 432 -14.38 21.22 -32.92
C PHE A 432 -14.96 20.06 -33.71
N VAL A 433 -14.26 19.71 -34.77
CA VAL A 433 -14.43 18.42 -35.43
C VAL A 433 -13.65 17.39 -34.62
N TYR A 434 -14.38 16.41 -34.08
CA TYR A 434 -13.80 15.35 -33.27
C TYR A 434 -13.32 14.22 -34.17
N VAL A 435 -12.20 13.61 -33.79
CA VAL A 435 -11.64 12.45 -34.49
C VAL A 435 -12.01 11.17 -33.72
N ALA A 436 -12.79 10.30 -34.36
CA ALA A 436 -13.23 9.01 -33.84
C ALA A 436 -12.49 7.83 -34.46
N LYS A 437 -12.50 6.71 -33.74
CA LYS A 437 -11.98 5.40 -34.18
C LYS A 437 -12.85 4.84 -35.31
N ARG A 438 -12.24 4.34 -36.39
CA ARG A 438 -12.94 3.82 -37.58
C ARG A 438 -13.83 2.60 -37.28
N GLU A 439 -13.51 1.81 -36.27
CA GLU A 439 -14.34 0.68 -35.81
C GLU A 439 -15.74 1.14 -35.34
N LEU A 440 -15.88 2.41 -34.91
CA LEU A 440 -17.18 3.00 -34.59
C LEU A 440 -18.04 3.26 -35.83
N ALA A 441 -17.45 3.30 -37.03
CA ALA A 441 -18.19 3.38 -38.29
C ALA A 441 -18.78 2.03 -38.73
N GLU A 442 -18.32 0.91 -38.17
CA GLU A 442 -18.83 -0.42 -38.53
C GLU A 442 -20.20 -0.70 -37.91
N LYS A 443 -20.45 -0.16 -36.72
CA LYS A 443 -21.72 -0.31 -36.01
C LYS A 443 -22.74 0.72 -36.49
N PHE A 444 -23.92 0.26 -36.93
CA PHE A 444 -24.96 1.10 -37.51
C PHE A 444 -25.35 2.31 -36.64
N HIS A 445 -25.56 2.10 -35.33
CA HIS A 445 -26.03 3.13 -34.41
C HIS A 445 -25.01 4.25 -34.17
N SER A 446 -23.72 3.92 -34.04
CA SER A 446 -22.65 4.90 -33.86
C SER A 446 -22.29 5.58 -35.18
N ARG A 447 -22.27 4.84 -36.30
CA ARG A 447 -22.03 5.41 -37.63
C ARG A 447 -23.04 6.50 -37.95
N LEU A 448 -24.33 6.20 -37.85
CA LEU A 448 -25.39 7.14 -38.20
C LEU A 448 -25.35 8.40 -37.31
N PHE A 449 -25.09 8.23 -36.01
CA PHE A 449 -25.00 9.34 -35.06
C PHE A 449 -23.80 10.25 -35.36
N LEU A 450 -22.60 9.67 -35.47
CA LEU A 450 -21.37 10.43 -35.65
C LEU A 450 -21.26 11.07 -37.05
N GLN A 451 -21.79 10.43 -38.10
CA GLN A 451 -21.90 11.05 -39.43
C GLN A 451 -22.80 12.29 -39.41
N ARG A 452 -23.88 12.28 -38.63
CA ARG A 452 -24.74 13.46 -38.46
C ARG A 452 -24.07 14.59 -37.67
N LEU A 453 -22.95 14.33 -37.00
CA LEU A 453 -22.16 15.33 -36.28
C LEU A 453 -20.91 15.78 -37.04
N ASP A 454 -20.72 15.32 -38.28
CA ASP A 454 -19.53 15.62 -39.09
C ASP A 454 -18.22 15.21 -38.39
N THR A 455 -18.24 14.03 -37.76
CA THR A 455 -17.07 13.45 -37.06
C THR A 455 -16.15 12.73 -38.06
N LEU A 456 -14.84 12.94 -37.94
CA LEU A 456 -13.83 12.30 -38.77
C LEU A 456 -13.51 10.88 -38.25
N PHE A 457 -13.46 9.88 -39.14
CA PHE A 457 -13.16 8.49 -38.78
C PHE A 457 -11.78 8.07 -39.25
N VAL A 458 -10.90 7.69 -38.32
CA VAL A 458 -9.50 7.36 -38.63
C VAL A 458 -9.12 5.97 -38.10
N GLU A 459 -8.41 5.19 -38.92
CA GLU A 459 -7.77 3.91 -38.57
C GLU A 459 -6.40 4.19 -37.93
N ARG A 460 -6.21 3.81 -36.66
CA ARG A 460 -5.06 4.27 -35.84
C ARG A 460 -3.91 3.25 -35.70
N PHE A 461 -3.98 2.10 -36.38
CA PHE A 461 -3.05 0.97 -36.19
C PHE A 461 -2.19 0.60 -37.41
N ASP A 462 -2.21 1.36 -38.51
CA ASP A 462 -1.43 1.06 -39.72
C ASP A 462 -0.59 2.27 -40.17
N THR A 463 0.73 2.14 -40.11
CA THR A 463 1.73 3.18 -40.45
C THR A 463 1.61 3.66 -41.89
N LYS A 464 1.09 2.85 -42.82
CA LYS A 464 0.89 3.27 -44.22
C LYS A 464 -0.37 4.12 -44.44
N ARG A 465 -1.37 4.07 -43.54
CA ARG A 465 -2.62 4.86 -43.63
C ARG A 465 -2.64 6.09 -42.71
N SER A 466 -1.63 6.26 -41.84
CA SER A 466 -1.47 7.47 -41.03
C SER A 466 -1.24 8.73 -41.87
N ALA A 467 -0.61 8.61 -43.05
CA ALA A 467 -0.38 9.74 -43.96
C ALA A 467 -1.70 10.26 -44.57
N THR A 468 -2.59 9.35 -44.95
CA THR A 468 -3.91 9.69 -45.53
C THR A 468 -4.83 10.39 -44.53
N ALA A 469 -4.73 10.03 -43.24
CA ALA A 469 -5.45 10.71 -42.17
C ALA A 469 -4.93 12.15 -41.93
N THR A 470 -3.62 12.35 -42.04
CA THR A 470 -3.00 13.68 -41.95
C THR A 470 -3.46 14.60 -43.09
N GLU A 471 -3.56 14.09 -44.33
CA GLU A 471 -4.10 14.85 -45.47
C GLU A 471 -5.55 15.29 -45.25
N GLU A 472 -6.40 14.41 -44.69
CA GLU A 472 -7.79 14.73 -44.37
C GLU A 472 -7.90 15.80 -43.27
N PHE A 473 -7.03 15.74 -42.25
CA PHE A 473 -6.96 16.77 -41.21
C PHE A 473 -6.56 18.14 -41.77
N VAL A 474 -5.57 18.18 -42.66
CA VAL A 474 -5.15 19.44 -43.32
C VAL A 474 -6.31 20.06 -44.08
N ARG A 475 -7.08 19.27 -44.85
CA ARG A 475 -8.25 19.77 -45.60
C ARG A 475 -9.31 20.43 -44.71
N TYR A 476 -9.59 19.85 -43.54
CA TYR A 476 -10.56 20.44 -42.60
C TYR A 476 -10.03 21.73 -41.96
N LEU A 477 -8.73 21.80 -41.66
CA LEU A 477 -8.09 23.00 -41.14
C LEU A 477 -8.07 24.14 -42.18
N GLU A 478 -7.79 23.82 -43.45
CA GLU A 478 -7.84 24.77 -44.58
C GLU A 478 -9.25 25.30 -44.83
N ALA A 479 -10.28 24.47 -44.58
CA ALA A 479 -11.68 24.89 -44.60
C ALA A 479 -12.09 25.75 -43.38
N GLY A 480 -11.14 26.05 -42.48
CA GLY A 480 -11.36 26.90 -41.31
C GLY A 480 -11.89 26.18 -40.07
N HIS A 481 -11.98 24.84 -40.08
CA HIS A 481 -12.45 24.08 -38.93
C HIS A 481 -11.31 23.85 -37.92
N SER A 482 -11.66 23.75 -36.64
CA SER A 482 -10.72 23.35 -35.59
C SER A 482 -10.88 21.86 -35.26
N LEU A 483 -9.79 21.18 -34.95
CA LEU A 483 -9.78 19.74 -34.68
C LEU A 483 -9.59 19.45 -33.19
N ALA A 484 -10.26 18.44 -32.65
CA ALA A 484 -10.01 17.93 -31.30
C ALA A 484 -9.51 16.49 -31.37
N ILE A 485 -8.28 16.26 -30.90
CA ILE A 485 -7.55 15.00 -31.05
C ILE A 485 -7.01 14.52 -29.69
N TYR A 486 -7.20 13.24 -29.42
CA TYR A 486 -6.54 12.52 -28.34
C TYR A 486 -5.31 11.80 -28.91
N PRO A 487 -4.08 12.33 -28.72
CA PRO A 487 -2.88 11.80 -29.34
C PRO A 487 -2.48 10.44 -28.76
N GLU A 488 -2.95 10.08 -27.55
CA GLU A 488 -2.75 8.75 -26.96
C GLU A 488 -3.42 7.63 -27.80
N GLY A 489 -4.40 7.98 -28.63
CA GLY A 489 -5.11 7.07 -29.53
C GLY A 489 -6.08 6.11 -28.83
N THR A 490 -5.86 5.82 -27.54
CA THR A 490 -6.67 4.98 -26.65
C THR A 490 -6.44 5.40 -25.20
N PHE A 491 -7.14 4.78 -24.26
CA PHE A 491 -6.92 4.95 -22.81
C PHE A 491 -6.99 3.60 -22.10
N ARG A 492 -6.42 3.51 -20.90
CA ARG A 492 -6.38 2.31 -20.04
C ARG A 492 -6.89 2.61 -18.63
N ALA A 493 -7.25 1.56 -17.91
CA ALA A 493 -7.71 1.62 -16.53
C ALA A 493 -6.61 2.12 -15.58
N GLU A 494 -5.38 1.67 -15.83
CA GLU A 494 -4.19 2.08 -15.10
C GLU A 494 -3.96 3.60 -15.23
N PRO A 495 -3.65 4.30 -14.12
CA PRO A 495 -3.28 5.70 -14.15
C PRO A 495 -1.98 5.92 -14.93
N GLY A 496 -1.93 7.01 -15.70
CA GLY A 496 -0.74 7.44 -16.43
C GLY A 496 -1.03 7.89 -17.85
N LEU A 497 -0.18 8.79 -18.33
CA LEU A 497 -0.24 9.37 -19.68
C LEU A 497 0.45 8.45 -20.68
N LEU A 498 -0.28 7.96 -21.69
CA LEU A 498 0.25 7.10 -22.75
C LEU A 498 1.11 7.90 -23.75
N PRO A 499 1.95 7.21 -24.56
CA PRO A 499 2.70 7.85 -25.63
C PRO A 499 1.81 8.54 -26.67
N PHE A 500 2.23 9.72 -27.11
CA PHE A 500 1.51 10.52 -28.10
C PHE A 500 1.87 10.12 -29.53
N GLN A 501 0.85 9.81 -30.33
CA GLN A 501 0.99 9.54 -31.76
C GLN A 501 1.28 10.83 -32.54
N MET A 502 2.06 10.71 -33.63
CA MET A 502 2.59 11.87 -34.36
C MET A 502 1.57 12.62 -35.21
N GLY A 503 0.45 12.00 -35.60
CA GLY A 503 -0.46 12.53 -36.63
C GLY A 503 -0.91 13.99 -36.42
N ALA A 504 -1.33 14.35 -35.21
CA ALA A 504 -1.77 15.71 -34.89
C ALA A 504 -0.64 16.75 -35.01
N PHE A 505 0.58 16.35 -34.65
CA PHE A 505 1.74 17.23 -34.62
C PHE A 505 2.36 17.44 -35.99
N VAL A 506 2.34 16.40 -36.83
CA VAL A 506 2.71 16.50 -38.25
C VAL A 506 1.72 17.40 -38.98
N THR A 507 0.42 17.22 -38.75
CA THR A 507 -0.60 18.12 -39.31
C THR A 507 -0.35 19.56 -38.89
N ALA A 508 -0.09 19.83 -37.60
CA ALA A 508 0.17 21.16 -37.09
C ALA A 508 1.38 21.84 -37.76
N ALA A 509 2.49 21.11 -37.90
CA ALA A 509 3.71 21.60 -38.54
C ALA A 509 3.46 21.93 -40.03
N HIS A 510 2.85 21.01 -40.78
CA HIS A 510 2.60 21.20 -42.21
C HIS A 510 1.59 22.33 -42.50
N SER A 511 0.53 22.47 -41.70
CA SER A 511 -0.50 23.47 -41.93
C SER A 511 -0.20 24.81 -41.24
N GLY A 512 0.89 24.93 -40.48
CA GLY A 512 1.21 26.12 -39.69
C GLY A 512 0.15 26.47 -38.63
N VAL A 513 -0.63 25.48 -38.18
CA VAL A 513 -1.73 25.67 -37.22
C VAL A 513 -1.25 25.40 -35.80
N SER A 514 -1.64 26.25 -34.85
CA SER A 514 -1.24 26.09 -33.46
C SER A 514 -1.90 24.91 -32.76
N ILE A 515 -1.12 24.27 -31.89
CA ILE A 515 -1.60 23.22 -30.99
C ILE A 515 -2.01 23.85 -29.67
N VAL A 516 -3.22 23.57 -29.21
CA VAL A 516 -3.68 23.96 -27.87
C VAL A 516 -3.65 22.74 -26.97
N PRO A 517 -2.67 22.62 -26.05
CA PRO A 517 -2.63 21.51 -25.11
C PRO A 517 -3.67 21.70 -24.01
N VAL A 518 -4.49 20.67 -23.79
CA VAL A 518 -5.57 20.67 -22.81
C VAL A 518 -5.43 19.47 -21.89
N THR A 519 -5.47 19.72 -20.58
CA THR A 519 -5.41 18.65 -19.58
C THR A 519 -6.76 18.44 -18.92
N ILE A 520 -7.24 17.21 -18.95
CA ILE A 520 -8.50 16.74 -18.35
C ILE A 520 -8.17 15.94 -17.09
N ARG A 521 -8.73 16.35 -15.95
CA ARG A 521 -8.61 15.65 -14.65
C ARG A 521 -9.97 15.21 -14.13
N GLY A 522 -9.96 14.11 -13.38
CA GLY A 522 -11.10 13.63 -12.59
C GLY A 522 -12.08 12.73 -13.34
N THR A 523 -12.06 12.71 -14.67
CA THR A 523 -12.93 11.84 -15.49
C THR A 523 -12.67 10.35 -15.25
N ARG A 524 -11.41 9.93 -15.10
CA ARG A 524 -11.05 8.54 -14.73
C ARG A 524 -11.58 8.15 -13.35
N ALA A 525 -11.54 9.05 -12.38
CA ALA A 525 -12.07 8.79 -11.05
C ALA A 525 -13.60 8.63 -11.05
N ILE A 526 -14.28 9.29 -11.98
CA ILE A 526 -15.72 9.17 -12.18
C ILE A 526 -16.07 7.88 -12.92
N LEU A 527 -15.40 7.57 -14.05
CA LEU A 527 -15.69 6.38 -14.84
C LEU A 527 -14.41 5.85 -15.50
N GLN A 528 -13.93 4.69 -15.03
CA GLN A 528 -12.74 4.00 -15.55
C GLN A 528 -13.05 3.20 -16.82
N SER A 529 -12.03 2.82 -17.61
CA SER A 529 -12.23 2.14 -18.89
C SER A 529 -12.83 0.74 -18.79
N ASP A 530 -12.57 0.04 -17.69
CA ASP A 530 -12.95 -1.34 -17.39
C ASP A 530 -14.08 -1.45 -16.37
N SER A 531 -14.58 -0.31 -15.87
CA SER A 531 -15.65 -0.25 -14.88
C SER A 531 -16.88 0.43 -15.45
N SER A 532 -18.01 -0.28 -15.44
CA SER A 532 -19.33 0.28 -15.73
C SER A 532 -19.95 0.99 -14.52
N PHE A 533 -19.15 1.42 -13.54
CA PHE A 533 -19.65 1.89 -12.26
C PHE A 533 -19.25 3.35 -12.01
N PRO A 534 -20.13 4.33 -12.32
CA PRO A 534 -19.78 5.73 -12.16
C PRO A 534 -19.76 6.15 -10.69
N HIS A 535 -18.79 6.99 -10.34
CA HIS A 535 -18.59 7.57 -9.01
C HIS A 535 -18.84 9.08 -9.01
N HIS A 536 -19.18 9.64 -7.85
CA HIS A 536 -19.16 11.10 -7.70
C HIS A 536 -17.74 11.63 -7.87
N GLY A 537 -17.61 12.74 -8.59
CA GLY A 537 -16.33 13.39 -8.80
C GLY A 537 -16.50 14.73 -9.50
N ALA A 538 -15.43 15.51 -9.48
CA ALA A 538 -15.32 16.77 -10.20
C ALA A 538 -14.46 16.57 -11.44
N VAL A 539 -14.81 17.27 -12.53
CA VAL A 539 -13.98 17.33 -13.73
C VAL A 539 -13.30 18.69 -13.79
N ARG A 540 -12.00 18.71 -14.09
CA ARG A 540 -11.25 19.94 -14.30
C ARG A 540 -10.59 19.90 -15.67
N ILE A 541 -10.74 20.99 -16.42
CA ILE A 541 -10.12 21.21 -17.73
C ILE A 541 -9.14 22.37 -17.57
N ILE A 542 -7.88 22.14 -17.95
CA ILE A 542 -6.82 23.13 -17.89
C ILE A 542 -6.35 23.37 -19.32
N ILE A 543 -6.61 24.55 -19.85
CA ILE A 543 -6.20 24.96 -21.19
C ILE A 543 -4.92 25.77 -21.06
N THR A 544 -3.88 25.34 -21.76
CA THR A 544 -2.56 25.98 -21.68
C THR A 544 -2.26 26.81 -22.93
N PRO A 545 -1.30 27.75 -22.88
CA PRO A 545 -0.95 28.58 -24.03
C PRO A 545 -0.67 27.76 -25.30
N PRO A 546 -1.10 28.24 -26.48
CA PRO A 546 -0.92 27.54 -27.73
C PRO A 546 0.57 27.38 -28.07
N LEU A 547 0.92 26.22 -28.58
CA LEU A 547 2.22 25.93 -29.16
C LEU A 547 2.18 26.27 -30.64
N GLU A 548 2.87 27.35 -31.01
CA GLU A 548 3.00 27.79 -32.40
C GLU A 548 4.07 26.95 -33.13
N PRO A 549 3.78 26.44 -34.34
CA PRO A 549 4.76 25.82 -35.21
C PRO A 549 5.82 26.84 -35.66
N LYS A 550 7.08 26.43 -35.69
CA LYS A 550 8.23 27.24 -36.12
C LYS A 550 8.82 26.80 -37.47
N GLY A 551 8.30 25.71 -38.03
CA GLY A 551 8.74 25.10 -39.28
C GLY A 551 7.70 24.08 -39.76
N ASP A 552 7.95 23.50 -40.92
CA ASP A 552 7.09 22.53 -41.61
C ASP A 552 7.72 21.13 -41.67
N ASP A 553 8.82 20.90 -40.97
CA ASP A 553 9.57 19.66 -41.02
C ASP A 553 9.20 18.65 -39.91
N TRP A 554 9.72 17.43 -40.04
CA TRP A 554 9.49 16.37 -39.06
C TRP A 554 10.08 16.71 -37.67
N ALA A 555 11.19 17.44 -37.64
CA ALA A 555 11.84 17.84 -36.38
C ALA A 555 10.92 18.76 -35.57
N GLU A 556 10.24 19.69 -36.24
CA GLU A 556 9.26 20.56 -35.63
C GLU A 556 8.03 19.79 -35.12
N ALA A 557 7.53 18.82 -35.89
CA ALA A 557 6.45 17.95 -35.42
C ALA A 557 6.85 17.20 -34.12
N VAL A 558 8.09 16.69 -34.03
CA VAL A 558 8.60 16.04 -32.82
C VAL A 558 8.71 17.04 -31.66
N ARG A 559 9.19 18.26 -31.91
CA ARG A 559 9.26 19.33 -30.89
C ARG A 559 7.89 19.64 -30.33
N LEU A 560 6.87 19.80 -31.19
CA LEU A 560 5.50 20.06 -30.79
C LEU A 560 4.91 18.89 -29.98
N GLN A 561 5.20 17.65 -30.38
CA GLN A 561 4.75 16.44 -29.67
C GLN A 561 5.33 16.35 -28.26
N VAL A 562 6.64 16.53 -28.11
CA VAL A 562 7.32 16.52 -26.81
C VAL A 562 6.82 17.66 -25.92
N ALA A 563 6.74 18.88 -26.46
CA ALA A 563 6.29 20.04 -25.70
C ALA A 563 4.83 19.89 -25.23
N ALA A 564 3.92 19.46 -26.10
CA ALA A 564 2.52 19.23 -25.72
C ALA A 564 2.40 18.14 -24.66
N ARG A 565 3.16 17.05 -24.80
CA ARG A 565 3.17 15.95 -23.83
C ARG A 565 3.69 16.41 -22.47
N GLU A 566 4.80 17.14 -22.42
CA GLU A 566 5.34 17.66 -21.16
C GLU A 566 4.36 18.60 -20.46
N VAL A 567 3.74 19.51 -21.21
CA VAL A 567 2.77 20.46 -20.65
C VAL A 567 1.57 19.72 -20.07
N ILE A 568 1.04 18.73 -20.80
CA ILE A 568 -0.08 17.91 -20.34
C ILE A 568 0.34 17.04 -19.14
N ALA A 569 1.54 16.45 -19.16
CA ALA A 569 2.07 15.62 -18.07
C ALA A 569 2.26 16.41 -16.78
N ARG A 570 2.80 17.64 -16.82
CA ARG A 570 2.93 18.52 -15.63
C ARG A 570 1.58 18.84 -14.99
N HIS A 571 0.56 18.97 -15.82
CA HIS A 571 -0.81 19.20 -15.37
C HIS A 571 -1.60 17.90 -15.22
N CYS A 572 -1.04 16.73 -15.48
CA CYS A 572 -1.66 15.43 -15.23
C CYS A 572 -1.19 14.97 -13.86
N ASN A 573 -2.10 14.71 -12.91
CA ASN A 573 -1.70 14.27 -11.56
C ASN A 573 -1.34 12.77 -11.53
N GLU A 574 -0.74 12.25 -12.61
CA GLU A 574 -0.51 10.83 -12.85
C GLU A 574 0.92 10.59 -13.34
N ARG A 575 1.51 9.44 -12.97
CA ARG A 575 2.89 9.09 -13.33
C ARG A 575 3.00 8.84 -14.85
N GLU A 576 4.11 9.24 -15.45
CA GLU A 576 4.39 8.95 -16.86
C GLU A 576 4.56 7.45 -17.10
N VAL A 577 3.88 6.90 -18.11
CA VAL A 577 4.12 5.53 -18.56
C VAL A 577 5.19 5.57 -19.64
N LYS A 578 6.40 5.07 -19.33
CA LYS A 578 7.44 4.89 -20.34
C LYS A 578 6.98 3.83 -21.37
N PRO A 579 7.25 4.03 -22.66
CA PRO A 579 7.03 2.97 -23.65
C PRO A 579 7.85 1.73 -23.28
N ALA A 580 7.27 0.54 -23.48
CA ALA A 580 7.95 -0.72 -23.22
C ALA A 580 9.26 -0.80 -24.04
N GLY A 581 10.41 -0.79 -23.37
CA GLY A 581 11.72 -1.00 -24.00
C GLY A 581 12.77 0.09 -23.82
N THR A 582 12.52 1.19 -23.10
CA THR A 582 13.59 2.14 -22.74
C THR A 582 14.22 1.79 -21.39
N PRO A 583 15.54 1.52 -21.31
CA PRO A 583 16.21 1.28 -20.05
C PRO A 583 16.19 2.54 -19.17
N ASP A 584 16.06 2.35 -17.85
CA ASP A 584 16.19 3.42 -16.89
C ASP A 584 17.63 3.94 -16.90
N ALA A 585 17.77 5.25 -17.12
CA ALA A 585 19.02 6.00 -16.99
C ALA A 585 19.00 6.77 -15.67
#